data_AF-U2TAF6-F1
#
_entry.id   AF-U2TAF6-F1
#
_cell.length_a   1.000
_cell.length_b   1.000
_cell.length_c   1.000
_cell.angle_alpha   90.00
_cell.angle_beta   90.00
_cell.angle_gamma   90.00
#
_symmetry.space_group_name_H-M   'P 1'
#
loop_
_entity.id
_entity.type
_entity.pdbx_description
1 polymer ?
#
loop_
_entity_poly.entity_id
_entity_poly.type
_entity_poly.pdbx_seq_one_letter_code
_entity_poly.pdbx_strand_id
1 'polypeptide(L)'
;MLLGAAKAVDPLGVVAAIAAMLLSSVGYVLATRWEGEVDVFSATSWQLIAGGLLMLPLALVFEGAPPALDGPAIAGFAYVTVIATAVAFLAWFSGLRHLGPATVGLIGLLNPVTGVLLGALIAGETLTGRQLLGLAIVLAGIAVGQSAKASRKPRVGAKNVVPVTAVEKSRMRS
;
A
#
# COMPACT_ATOMS: atom_id res chain seq x y z
N MET A 1 -1.43 25.52 6.82
CA MET A 1 -0.11 25.92 7.39
C MET A 1 0.93 24.79 7.22
N LEU A 2 1.34 24.48 5.98
CA LEU A 2 2.26 23.35 5.70
C LEU A 2 3.69 23.78 5.33
N LEU A 3 4.03 25.07 5.46
CA LEU A 3 5.35 25.62 5.09
C LEU A 3 5.99 26.48 6.19
N GLY A 4 5.42 26.51 7.39
CA GLY A 4 5.91 27.35 8.51
C GLY A 4 7.16 26.81 9.21
N ALA A 5 7.63 25.62 8.86
CA ALA A 5 8.82 25.02 9.47
C ALA A 5 9.75 24.48 8.40
N ALA A 6 10.46 25.38 7.71
CA ALA A 6 11.82 25.07 7.29
C ALA A 6 12.70 24.95 8.55
N LYS A 7 12.39 24.00 9.43
CA LYS A 7 13.34 23.53 10.43
C LYS A 7 14.47 22.88 9.65
N ALA A 8 15.71 23.15 10.06
CA ALA A 8 16.86 22.40 9.58
C ALA A 8 16.53 20.90 9.62
N VAL A 9 16.98 20.16 8.61
CA VAL A 9 16.72 18.72 8.49
C VAL A 9 17.01 18.06 9.83
N ASP A 10 15.98 17.52 10.47
CA ASP A 10 16.12 16.83 11.75
C ASP A 10 16.83 15.49 11.50
N PRO A 11 18.06 15.28 12.00
CA PRO A 11 18.80 14.05 11.77
C PRO A 11 18.06 12.82 12.34
N LEU A 12 17.27 12.99 13.40
CA LEU A 12 16.45 11.90 13.94
C LEU A 12 15.34 11.52 12.96
N GLY A 13 14.69 12.50 12.32
CA GLY A 13 13.71 12.27 11.26
C GLY A 13 14.30 11.57 10.03
N VAL A 14 15.54 11.91 9.65
CA VAL A 14 16.24 11.23 8.55
C VAL A 14 16.54 9.78 8.90
N VAL A 15 17.08 9.51 10.09
CA VAL A 15 17.35 8.14 10.55
C VAL A 15 16.05 7.34 10.64
N ALA A 16 14.97 7.94 11.15
CA ALA A 16 13.65 7.30 11.20
C ALA A 16 13.12 6.97 9.80
N ALA A 17 13.27 7.89 8.83
CA ALA A 17 12.85 7.65 7.44
C ALA A 17 13.65 6.51 6.78
N ILE A 18 14.97 6.46 7.00
CA ILE A 18 15.83 5.37 6.49
C ILE A 18 15.42 4.04 7.14
N ALA A 19 15.22 4.02 8.46
CA ALA A 19 14.75 2.84 9.17
C ALA A 19 13.39 2.35 8.64
N ALA A 20 12.44 3.27 8.41
CA ALA A 20 11.14 2.95 7.83
C ALA A 20 11.25 2.38 6.41
N MET A 21 12.14 2.91 5.57
CA MET A 21 12.41 2.39 4.23
C MET A 21 13.00 0.97 4.27
N LEU A 22 13.98 0.73 5.14
CA LEU A 22 14.60 -0.58 5.31
C LEU A 22 13.58 -1.61 5.80
N LEU A 23 12.80 -1.25 6.82
CA LEU A 23 11.77 -2.11 7.38
C LEU A 23 10.69 -2.44 6.33
N SER A 24 10.31 -1.46 5.51
CA SER A 24 9.38 -1.65 4.39
C SER A 24 9.96 -2.58 3.32
N SER A 25 11.25 -2.45 3.00
CA SER A 25 11.92 -3.32 2.02
C SER A 25 11.98 -4.77 2.51
N VAL A 26 12.36 -4.98 3.77
CA VAL A 26 12.37 -6.32 4.40
C VAL A 26 10.97 -6.90 4.42
N GLY A 27 9.96 -6.11 4.82
CA GLY A 27 8.56 -6.52 4.81
C GLY A 27 8.08 -6.95 3.43
N TYR A 28 8.46 -6.22 2.37
CA TYR A 28 8.14 -6.57 1.00
C TYR A 28 8.82 -7.88 0.55
N VAL A 29 10.09 -8.09 0.92
CA VAL A 29 10.80 -9.35 0.64
C VAL A 29 10.15 -10.53 1.36
N LEU A 30 9.78 -10.38 2.63
CA LEU A 30 9.07 -11.44 3.36
C LEU A 30 7.68 -11.73 2.76
N ALA A 31 6.92 -10.68 2.42
CA ALA A 31 5.60 -10.81 1.82
C ALA A 31 5.65 -11.56 0.47
N THR A 32 6.68 -11.31 -0.34
CA THR A 32 6.90 -12.04 -1.60
C THR A 32 7.43 -13.47 -1.39
N ARG A 33 8.12 -13.74 -0.27
CA ARG A 33 8.59 -15.10 0.07
C ARG A 33 7.48 -16.01 0.57
N TRP A 34 6.49 -15.46 1.27
CA TRP A 34 5.34 -16.20 1.80
C TRP A 34 4.09 -16.09 0.90
N GLU A 35 4.27 -15.58 -0.32
CA GLU A 35 3.19 -15.41 -1.28
C GLU A 35 2.61 -16.78 -1.67
N GLY A 36 1.31 -16.98 -1.41
CA GLY A 36 0.60 -18.23 -1.71
C GLY A 36 0.57 -19.28 -0.59
N GLU A 37 1.31 -19.09 0.51
CA GLU A 37 1.24 -19.98 1.69
C GLU A 37 0.08 -19.62 2.63
N VAL A 38 -0.34 -18.35 2.63
CA VAL A 38 -1.37 -17.81 3.52
C VAL A 38 -2.37 -16.98 2.71
N ASP A 39 -3.66 -17.14 3.01
CA ASP A 39 -4.71 -16.29 2.42
C ASP A 39 -4.48 -14.80 2.77
N VAL A 40 -4.69 -13.92 1.78
CA VAL A 40 -4.39 -12.49 1.88
C VAL A 40 -5.16 -11.82 3.03
N PHE A 41 -6.42 -12.21 3.25
CA PHE A 41 -7.22 -11.66 4.34
C PHE A 41 -6.67 -12.10 5.71
N SER A 42 -6.24 -13.35 5.83
CA SER A 42 -5.60 -13.86 7.05
C SER A 42 -4.25 -13.16 7.32
N ALA A 43 -3.42 -13.00 6.29
CA ALA A 43 -2.14 -12.30 6.39
C ALA A 43 -2.32 -10.84 6.83
N THR A 44 -3.25 -10.10 6.22
CA THR A 44 -3.57 -8.71 6.62
C THR A 44 -4.12 -8.64 8.05
N SER A 45 -4.96 -9.59 8.46
CA SER A 45 -5.50 -9.64 9.83
C SER A 45 -4.37 -9.81 10.86
N TRP A 46 -3.46 -10.76 10.62
CA TRP A 46 -2.29 -10.95 11.49
C TRP A 46 -1.33 -9.77 11.46
N GLN A 47 -1.15 -9.11 10.31
CA GLN A 47 -0.33 -7.89 10.20
C GLN A 47 -0.90 -6.74 11.03
N LEU A 48 -2.21 -6.53 11.02
CA LEU A 48 -2.87 -5.48 11.82
C LEU A 48 -2.75 -5.77 13.32
N ILE A 49 -2.95 -7.04 13.72
CA ILE A 49 -2.81 -7.47 15.12
C ILE A 49 -1.36 -7.31 15.59
N ALA A 50 -0.40 -7.86 14.85
CA ALA A 50 1.02 -7.78 15.20
C ALA A 50 1.53 -6.34 15.19
N GLY A 51 1.14 -5.55 14.18
CA GLY A 51 1.48 -4.13 14.09
C GLY A 51 0.91 -3.32 15.26
N GLY A 52 -0.36 -3.56 15.61
CA GLY A 52 -1.00 -2.92 16.77
C GLY A 52 -0.35 -3.30 18.09
N LEU A 53 -0.08 -4.60 18.31
CA LEU A 53 0.61 -5.11 19.50
C LEU A 53 2.04 -4.57 19.62
N LEU A 54 2.75 -4.43 18.50
CA LEU A 54 4.10 -3.88 18.48
C LEU A 54 4.08 -2.36 18.73
N MET A 55 3.11 -1.63 18.18
CA MET A 55 2.95 -0.20 18.40
C MET A 55 2.48 0.14 19.83
N LEU A 56 1.67 -0.70 20.46
CA LEU A 56 1.10 -0.44 21.79
C LEU A 56 2.14 -0.10 22.87
N PRO A 57 3.21 -0.88 23.11
CA PRO A 57 4.22 -0.52 24.10
C PRO A 57 4.98 0.74 23.71
N LEU A 58 5.23 0.98 22.41
CA LEU A 58 5.87 2.21 21.96
C LEU A 58 4.98 3.43 22.25
N ALA A 59 3.69 3.34 21.95
CA ALA A 59 2.73 4.41 22.25
C ALA A 59 2.70 4.70 23.76
N LEU A 60 2.66 3.68 24.62
CA LEU A 60 2.68 3.87 26.07
C LEU A 60 3.98 4.51 26.58
N VAL A 61 5.13 4.20 25.97
CA VAL A 61 6.43 4.76 26.37
C VAL A 61 6.62 6.19 25.89
N PHE A 62 6.21 6.51 24.66
CA PHE A 62 6.47 7.80 24.03
C PHE A 62 5.32 8.82 24.18
N GLU A 63 4.07 8.36 24.17
CA GLU A 63 2.87 9.22 24.29
C GLU A 63 2.28 9.18 25.71
N GLY A 64 2.52 8.12 26.47
CA GLY A 64 2.03 7.96 27.83
C GLY A 64 0.66 7.28 27.92
N ALA A 65 -0.03 7.48 29.05
CA ALA A 65 -1.37 6.92 29.23
C ALA A 65 -2.38 7.62 28.29
N PRO A 66 -3.28 6.85 27.64
CA PRO A 66 -4.26 7.45 26.74
C PRO A 66 -5.15 8.44 27.51
N PRO A 67 -5.50 9.58 26.89
CA PRO A 67 -6.45 10.52 27.49
C PRO A 67 -7.81 9.84 27.71
N ALA A 68 -8.61 10.39 28.61
CA ALA A 68 -9.95 9.86 28.87
C ALA A 68 -10.75 9.82 27.56
N LEU A 69 -11.23 8.62 27.20
CA LEU A 69 -12.04 8.41 26.02
C LEU A 69 -13.42 9.05 26.23
N ASP A 70 -13.69 10.14 25.52
CA ASP A 70 -15.00 10.74 25.47
C ASP A 70 -15.87 10.11 24.37
N GLY A 71 -17.17 10.41 24.38
CA GLY A 71 -18.12 9.88 23.38
C GLY A 71 -17.68 10.13 21.92
N PRO A 72 -17.24 11.35 21.56
CA PRO A 72 -16.69 11.64 20.24
C PRO A 72 -15.45 10.82 19.87
N ALA A 73 -14.47 10.65 20.78
CA ALA A 73 -13.28 9.84 20.52
C ALA A 73 -13.66 8.37 20.27
N ILE A 74 -14.56 7.81 21.08
CA ILE A 74 -15.04 6.43 20.89
C ILE A 74 -15.75 6.30 19.53
N ALA A 75 -16.61 7.25 19.16
CA ALA A 75 -17.28 7.24 17.87
C ALA A 75 -16.28 7.36 16.70
N GLY A 76 -15.24 8.20 16.84
CA GLY A 76 -14.16 8.33 15.87
C GLY A 76 -13.36 7.04 15.70
N PHE A 77 -12.95 6.40 16.81
CA PHE A 77 -12.27 5.11 16.76
C PHE A 77 -13.15 4.02 16.14
N ALA A 78 -14.41 3.94 16.55
CA ALA A 78 -15.35 2.97 15.99
C ALA A 78 -15.53 3.16 14.47
N TYR A 79 -15.67 4.41 14.02
CA TYR A 79 -15.75 4.74 12.60
C TYR A 79 -14.48 4.31 11.84
N VAL A 80 -13.29 4.67 12.34
CA VAL A 80 -12.02 4.35 11.67
C VAL A 80 -11.79 2.84 11.62
N THR A 81 -12.01 2.13 12.73
CA THR A 81 -11.77 0.69 12.81
C THR A 81 -12.79 -0.11 12.01
N VAL A 82 -14.09 0.20 12.12
CA VAL A 82 -15.14 -0.59 11.46
C VAL A 82 -15.31 -0.17 10.01
N ILE A 83 -15.54 1.12 9.75
CA ILE A 83 -15.91 1.61 8.42
C ILE A 83 -14.67 1.84 7.57
N ALA A 84 -13.75 2.66 8.06
CA ALA A 84 -12.58 3.07 7.26
C ALA A 84 -11.54 1.94 7.09
N THR A 85 -11.56 0.92 7.96
CA THR A 85 -10.60 -0.19 7.92
C THR A 85 -11.28 -1.51 7.54
N ALA A 86 -12.14 -2.08 8.40
CA ALA A 86 -12.68 -3.42 8.16
C ALA A 86 -13.57 -3.50 6.90
N VAL A 87 -14.56 -2.63 6.78
CA VAL A 87 -15.45 -2.58 5.60
C VAL A 87 -14.66 -2.20 4.34
N ALA A 88 -13.75 -1.22 4.44
CA ALA A 88 -12.90 -0.83 3.33
C ALA A 88 -12.01 -1.98 2.83
N PHE A 89 -11.40 -2.76 3.72
CA PHE A 89 -10.61 -3.93 3.33
C PHE A 89 -11.45 -5.04 2.71
N LEU A 90 -12.65 -5.30 3.24
CA LEU A 90 -13.58 -6.26 2.62
C LEU A 90 -13.96 -5.83 1.20
N ALA A 91 -14.30 -4.56 1.01
CA ALA A 91 -14.60 -4.00 -0.30
C ALA A 91 -13.37 -4.08 -1.23
N TRP A 92 -12.18 -3.78 -0.72
CA TRP A 92 -10.92 -3.86 -1.47
C TRP A 92 -10.61 -5.28 -1.92
N PHE A 93 -10.63 -6.26 -1.01
CA PHE A 93 -10.36 -7.66 -1.37
C PHE A 93 -11.44 -8.23 -2.28
N SER A 94 -12.70 -7.86 -2.09
CA SER A 94 -13.78 -8.19 -3.03
C SER A 94 -13.52 -7.58 -4.41
N GLY A 95 -13.15 -6.29 -4.47
CA GLY A 95 -12.78 -5.61 -5.70
C GLY A 95 -11.61 -6.28 -6.42
N LEU A 96 -10.54 -6.61 -5.70
CA LEU A 96 -9.38 -7.32 -6.27
C LEU A 96 -9.74 -8.67 -6.90
N ARG A 97 -10.77 -9.36 -6.39
CA ARG A 97 -11.25 -10.63 -6.97
C ARG A 97 -12.01 -10.45 -8.29
N HIS A 98 -12.59 -9.27 -8.54
CA HIS A 98 -13.46 -9.02 -9.69
C HIS A 98 -12.88 -8.02 -10.71
N LEU A 99 -11.86 -7.24 -10.34
CA LEU A 99 -11.32 -6.14 -11.13
C LEU A 99 -9.97 -6.50 -11.77
N GLY A 100 -9.80 -6.13 -13.05
CA GLY A 100 -8.54 -6.28 -13.74
C GLY A 100 -7.46 -5.29 -13.25
N PRO A 101 -6.16 -5.58 -13.49
CA PRO A 101 -5.04 -4.76 -13.00
C PRO A 101 -5.11 -3.27 -13.37
N ALA A 102 -5.65 -2.95 -14.55
CA ALA A 102 -5.83 -1.57 -15.01
C ALA A 102 -6.81 -0.79 -14.13
N THR A 103 -7.96 -1.38 -13.78
CA THR A 103 -8.97 -0.75 -12.93
C THR A 103 -8.45 -0.56 -11.50
N VAL A 104 -7.72 -1.55 -10.98
CA VAL A 104 -7.06 -1.45 -9.67
C VAL A 104 -6.04 -0.30 -9.66
N GLY A 105 -5.28 -0.14 -10.75
CA GLY A 105 -4.36 0.98 -10.92
C GLY A 105 -5.06 2.36 -10.93
N LEU A 106 -6.23 2.45 -11.57
CA LEU A 106 -7.05 3.68 -11.57
C LEU A 106 -7.60 3.99 -10.16
N ILE A 107 -8.04 2.99 -9.40
CA ILE A 107 -8.47 3.19 -8.00
C ILE A 107 -7.31 3.75 -7.16
N GLY A 108 -6.08 3.26 -7.37
CA GLY A 108 -4.90 3.82 -6.71
C GLY A 108 -4.64 5.29 -7.04
N LEU A 109 -4.93 5.72 -8.27
CA LEU A 109 -4.85 7.12 -8.70
C LEU A 109 -5.94 8.00 -8.07
N LEU A 110 -7.10 7.44 -7.76
CA LEU A 110 -8.17 8.19 -7.08
C LEU A 110 -7.78 8.55 -5.65
N ASN A 111 -7.01 7.74 -4.94
CA ASN A 111 -6.64 7.99 -3.55
C ASN A 111 -6.04 9.40 -3.28
N PRO A 112 -4.96 9.85 -3.98
CA PRO A 112 -4.43 11.19 -3.79
C PRO A 112 -5.41 12.30 -4.22
N VAL A 113 -6.22 12.07 -5.26
CA VAL A 113 -7.22 13.05 -5.73
C VAL A 113 -8.32 13.24 -4.70
N THR A 114 -8.87 12.14 -4.19
CA THR A 114 -9.89 12.15 -3.14
C THR A 114 -9.37 12.79 -1.87
N GLY A 115 -8.12 12.50 -1.46
CA GLY A 115 -7.50 13.15 -0.31
C GLY A 115 -7.46 14.69 -0.43
N VAL A 116 -7.03 15.20 -1.59
CA VAL A 116 -7.01 16.65 -1.87
C VAL A 116 -8.41 17.25 -1.89
N LEU A 117 -9.37 16.57 -2.52
CA LEU A 117 -10.76 17.04 -2.58
C LEU A 117 -11.41 17.10 -1.20
N LEU A 118 -11.24 16.06 -0.38
CA LEU A 118 -11.77 16.05 0.99
C LEU A 118 -11.07 17.10 1.86
N GLY A 119 -9.76 17.28 1.71
CA GLY A 119 -9.02 18.36 2.38
C GLY A 119 -9.58 19.75 2.03
N ALA A 120 -9.82 20.01 0.74
CA ALA A 120 -10.34 21.29 0.29
C ALA A 120 -11.82 21.51 0.68
N LEU A 121 -12.68 20.49 0.49
CA LEU A 121 -14.13 20.63 0.63
C LEU A 121 -14.63 20.40 2.07
N ILE A 122 -14.05 19.44 2.80
CA ILE A 122 -14.49 19.08 4.15
C ILE A 122 -13.63 19.80 5.19
N ALA A 123 -12.31 19.77 5.04
CA ALA A 123 -11.41 20.43 5.98
C ALA A 123 -11.20 21.93 5.68
N GLY A 124 -11.74 22.43 4.56
CA GLY A 124 -11.66 23.84 4.18
C GLY A 124 -10.25 24.30 3.81
N GLU A 125 -9.35 23.37 3.45
CA GLU A 125 -7.96 23.70 3.16
C GLU A 125 -7.84 24.50 1.86
N THR A 126 -7.20 25.66 1.94
CA THR A 126 -6.89 26.46 0.75
C THR A 126 -5.68 25.88 0.02
N LEU A 127 -5.91 25.32 -1.16
CA LEU A 127 -4.85 24.77 -1.99
C LEU A 127 -4.02 25.88 -2.64
N THR A 128 -2.74 25.93 -2.30
CA THR A 128 -1.77 26.83 -2.94
C THR A 128 -1.37 26.31 -4.32
N GLY A 129 -0.95 27.19 -5.23
CA GLY A 129 -0.46 26.79 -6.56
C GLY A 129 0.71 25.80 -6.52
N ARG A 130 1.53 25.84 -5.46
CA ARG A 130 2.62 24.87 -5.25
C ARG A 130 2.12 23.47 -4.89
N GLN A 131 1.04 23.36 -4.11
CA GLN A 131 0.42 22.07 -3.79
C GLN A 131 -0.23 21.45 -5.03
N LEU A 132 -0.88 22.27 -5.86
CA LEU A 132 -1.42 21.81 -7.15
C LEU A 132 -0.32 21.31 -8.08
N LEU A 133 0.81 22.01 -8.14
CA LEU A 133 1.97 21.55 -8.91
C LEU A 133 2.54 20.23 -8.37
N GLY A 134 2.68 20.10 -7.04
CA GLY A 134 3.10 18.84 -6.41
C GLY A 134 2.15 17.68 -6.72
N LEU A 135 0.84 17.93 -6.64
CA LEU A 135 -0.20 16.95 -7.01
C LEU A 135 -0.06 16.54 -8.48
N ALA A 136 0.13 17.50 -9.40
CA ALA A 136 0.31 17.22 -10.82
C ALA A 136 1.54 16.34 -11.08
N ILE A 137 2.66 16.62 -10.40
CA ILE A 137 3.90 15.82 -10.51
C ILE A 137 3.66 14.39 -10.00
N VAL A 138 3.00 14.21 -8.85
CA VAL A 138 2.68 12.89 -8.30
C VAL A 138 1.78 12.10 -9.25
N LEU A 139 0.71 12.71 -9.76
CA LEU A 139 -0.20 12.06 -10.69
C LEU A 139 0.50 11.67 -12.00
N ALA A 140 1.36 12.54 -12.53
CA ALA A 140 2.16 12.24 -13.73
C ALA A 140 3.13 11.07 -13.48
N GLY A 141 3.83 11.05 -12.34
CA GLY A 141 4.73 9.97 -11.96
C GLY A 141 4.01 8.61 -11.85
N ILE A 142 2.83 8.59 -11.23
CA ILE A 142 2.01 7.37 -11.15
C ILE A 142 1.53 6.93 -12.54
N ALA A 143 1.03 7.85 -13.36
CA ALA A 143 0.56 7.53 -14.71
C ALA A 143 1.66 6.87 -15.56
N VAL A 144 2.86 7.46 -15.59
CA VAL A 144 4.03 6.90 -16.28
C VAL A 144 4.41 5.52 -15.71
N GLY A 145 4.42 5.38 -14.38
CA GLY A 145 4.76 4.13 -13.71
C GLY A 145 3.78 2.98 -14.01
N GLN A 146 2.48 3.26 -14.10
CA GLN A 146 1.46 2.26 -14.42
C GLN A 146 1.55 1.79 -15.89
N SER A 147 1.79 2.72 -16.82
CA SER A 147 2.00 2.38 -18.24
C SER A 147 3.23 1.47 -18.44
N ALA A 148 4.32 1.71 -17.71
CA ALA A 148 5.54 0.90 -17.81
C ALA A 148 5.36 -0.55 -17.32
N LYS A 149 4.54 -0.79 -16.28
CA LYS A 149 4.21 -2.15 -15.81
C LYS A 149 3.31 -2.90 -16.79
N ALA A 150 2.34 -2.23 -17.41
CA ALA A 150 1.45 -2.84 -18.40
C ALA A 150 2.18 -3.31 -19.67
N SER A 151 3.25 -2.61 -20.07
CA SER A 151 4.06 -2.96 -21.25
C SER A 151 5.02 -4.14 -21.03
N ARG A 152 5.31 -4.52 -19.78
CA ARG A 152 6.19 -5.65 -19.46
C ARG A 152 5.39 -6.96 -19.51
N LYS A 153 4.93 -7.35 -20.70
CA LYS A 153 4.47 -8.74 -20.95
C LYS A 153 5.56 -9.68 -20.43
N PRO A 154 5.23 -10.72 -19.64
CA PRO A 154 6.18 -11.79 -19.35
C PRO A 154 6.57 -12.39 -20.70
N ARG A 155 7.80 -12.14 -21.15
CA ARG A 155 8.43 -12.95 -22.20
C ARG A 155 8.68 -14.31 -21.56
N VAL A 156 7.64 -15.13 -21.44
CA VAL A 156 7.81 -16.56 -21.25
C VAL A 156 8.59 -17.03 -22.46
N GLY A 157 9.85 -17.39 -22.22
CA GLY A 157 10.77 -17.82 -23.26
C GLY A 157 10.20 -19.03 -23.98
N ALA A 158 9.74 -18.83 -25.21
CA ALA A 158 9.39 -19.87 -26.16
C ALA A 158 10.65 -20.62 -26.66
N LYS A 159 11.50 -21.13 -25.75
CA LYS A 159 12.73 -21.83 -26.13
C LYS A 159 12.88 -23.27 -25.71
N ASN A 160 12.06 -23.85 -24.81
CA ASN A 160 12.26 -25.25 -24.40
C ASN A 160 10.98 -26.11 -24.40
N VAL A 161 10.02 -25.89 -25.30
CA VAL A 161 9.03 -26.95 -25.59
C VAL A 161 9.64 -27.86 -26.64
N VAL A 162 10.43 -28.84 -26.18
CA VAL A 162 10.75 -30.00 -27.03
C VAL A 162 9.43 -30.73 -27.26
N PRO A 163 8.96 -30.89 -28.51
CA PRO A 163 7.73 -31.63 -28.76
C PRO A 163 7.89 -33.06 -28.24
N VAL A 164 6.95 -33.49 -27.40
CA VAL A 164 6.88 -34.81 -26.74
C VAL A 164 6.99 -35.98 -27.75
N THR A 165 6.77 -35.72 -29.04
CA THR A 165 6.93 -36.68 -30.13
C THR A 165 8.37 -37.15 -30.38
N ALA A 166 9.39 -36.45 -29.87
CA ALA A 166 10.80 -36.85 -30.05
C ALA A 166 11.26 -37.91 -29.03
N VAL A 167 10.62 -38.01 -27.86
CA VAL A 167 11.00 -38.96 -26.80
C VAL A 167 10.52 -40.38 -27.12
N GLU A 168 9.35 -40.51 -27.76
CA GLU A 168 8.75 -41.81 -28.11
C GLU A 168 9.58 -42.58 -29.16
N LYS A 169 10.18 -41.88 -30.14
CA LYS A 169 10.88 -42.51 -31.27
C LYS A 169 12.25 -43.09 -30.92
N SER A 170 12.83 -42.66 -29.80
CA SER A 170 14.10 -43.17 -29.25
C SER A 170 13.92 -44.47 -28.47
N ARG A 171 12.79 -44.61 -27.76
CA ARG A 171 12.49 -45.78 -26.91
C ARG A 171 12.03 -47.03 -27.68
N MET A 172 11.63 -46.90 -28.93
CA MET A 172 11.27 -48.04 -29.80
C MET A 172 12.44 -48.59 -30.62
N ARG A 173 13.65 -48.01 -30.50
CA ARG A 173 14.84 -48.43 -31.28
C ARG A 173 15.96 -49.03 -30.42
N SER A 174 15.77 -49.16 -29.10
CA SER A 174 16.64 -49.90 -28.19
C SER A 174 15.98 -51.20 -27.78
#